data_AF-A0A847RQP9-F1
#
_entry.id   AF-A0A847RQP9-F1
#
_cell.length_a   1.000
_cell.length_b   1.000
_cell.length_c   1.000
_cell.angle_alpha   90.00
_cell.angle_beta   90.00
_cell.angle_gamma   90.00
#
_symmetry.space_group_name_H-M   'P 1'
#
loop_
_entity.id
_entity.type
_entity.pdbx_description
1 polymer ?
#
loop_
_entity_poly.entity_id
_entity_poly.type
_entity_poly.pdbx_seq_one_letter_code
_entity_poly.pdbx_strand_id
1 'polypeptide(L)'
;MRRKLLFMSILIVGCAYASSPAEVEHYVKDLDTAIKASTAVLKKSDLASLRQHSTKMNELKKAGEKYGTTAFDLPYGRCFSSGVMAQEWWSAQLTAAQNGGVERTPGRIDSAWKQYQSNRAECLKAAHSGGKAPGTVVIASASETPPRKGCLKVLGVRPDGTVGTTAYTCPKQ
;
A
#
# COMPACT_ATOMS: atom_id res chain seq x y z
N MET A 1 -53.61 -17.86 -25.60
CA MET A 1 -52.98 -17.27 -24.39
C MET A 1 -51.48 -17.52 -24.44
N ARG A 2 -50.64 -16.50 -24.69
CA ARG A 2 -49.17 -16.61 -24.62
C ARG A 2 -48.66 -15.62 -23.57
N ARG A 3 -48.22 -16.13 -22.42
CA ARG A 3 -47.57 -15.35 -21.36
C ARG A 3 -46.13 -15.04 -21.78
N LYS A 4 -45.82 -13.76 -22.02
CA LYS A 4 -44.44 -13.27 -22.17
C LYS A 4 -43.81 -13.18 -20.78
N LEU A 5 -42.84 -14.03 -20.50
CA LEU A 5 -41.94 -13.90 -19.35
C LEU A 5 -40.88 -12.86 -19.69
N LEU A 6 -40.99 -11.68 -19.08
CA LEU A 6 -39.96 -10.65 -19.07
C LEU A 6 -38.88 -11.07 -18.05
N PHE A 7 -37.76 -11.59 -18.54
CA PHE A 7 -36.54 -11.72 -17.74
C PHE A 7 -35.94 -10.32 -17.56
N MET A 8 -36.16 -9.73 -16.39
CA MET A 8 -35.51 -8.49 -15.99
C MET A 8 -34.15 -8.85 -15.37
N SER A 9 -33.11 -8.85 -16.20
CA SER A 9 -31.73 -9.02 -15.74
C SER A 9 -31.29 -7.77 -14.98
N ILE A 10 -31.24 -7.88 -13.64
CA ILE A 10 -30.63 -6.87 -12.77
C ILE A 10 -29.11 -6.99 -12.95
N LEU A 11 -28.53 -6.07 -13.73
CA LEU A 11 -27.09 -5.84 -13.76
C LEU A 11 -26.69 -5.21 -12.41
N ILE A 12 -26.23 -6.03 -11.46
CA ILE A 12 -25.50 -5.54 -10.30
C ILE A 12 -24.13 -5.11 -10.82
N VAL A 13 -24.03 -3.84 -11.23
CA VAL A 13 -22.75 -3.17 -11.39
C VAL A 13 -22.11 -3.18 -10.01
N GLY A 14 -21.11 -4.04 -9.81
CA GLY A 14 -20.28 -4.02 -8.61
C GLY A 14 -19.60 -2.66 -8.56
N CYS A 15 -20.12 -1.75 -7.73
CA CYS A 15 -19.39 -0.56 -7.35
C CYS A 15 -18.11 -1.03 -6.66
N ALA A 16 -16.98 -0.99 -7.37
CA ALA A 16 -15.70 -0.93 -6.73
C ALA A 16 -15.76 0.29 -5.80
N TYR A 17 -15.84 0.07 -4.49
CA TYR A 17 -15.85 1.13 -3.50
C TYR A 17 -14.49 1.83 -3.58
N ALA A 18 -14.41 2.86 -4.43
CA ALA A 18 -13.25 3.74 -4.48
C ALA A 18 -13.16 4.39 -3.09
N SER A 19 -12.18 3.97 -2.30
CA SER A 19 -11.96 4.56 -0.98
C SER A 19 -11.68 6.06 -1.12
N SER A 20 -12.30 6.86 -0.27
CA SER A 20 -12.11 8.31 -0.29
C SER A 20 -10.77 8.71 0.38
N PRO A 21 -10.19 9.87 0.02
CA PRO A 21 -9.03 10.42 0.72
C PRO A 21 -9.22 10.52 2.25
N ALA A 22 -10.42 10.92 2.70
CA ALA A 22 -10.73 11.05 4.11
C ALA A 22 -10.66 9.69 4.84
N GLU A 23 -11.18 8.63 4.25
CA GLU A 23 -11.07 7.27 4.82
C GLU A 23 -9.61 6.81 4.94
N VAL A 24 -8.77 7.17 3.96
CA VAL A 24 -7.34 6.88 3.97
C VAL A 24 -6.63 7.63 5.10
N GLU A 25 -6.90 8.92 5.27
CA GLU A 25 -6.33 9.72 6.36
C GLU A 25 -6.72 9.15 7.74
N HIS A 26 -7.99 8.78 7.91
CA HIS A 26 -8.48 8.12 9.12
C HIS A 26 -7.75 6.80 9.38
N TYR A 27 -7.59 5.97 8.34
CA TYR A 27 -6.87 4.71 8.45
C TYR A 27 -5.41 4.89 8.87
N VAL A 28 -4.70 5.83 8.25
CA VAL A 28 -3.30 6.13 8.61
C VAL A 28 -3.22 6.64 10.06
N LYS A 29 -4.16 7.49 10.48
CA LYS A 29 -4.23 7.96 11.86
C LYS A 29 -4.45 6.83 12.86
N ASP A 30 -5.26 5.83 12.52
CA ASP A 30 -5.47 4.65 13.36
C ASP A 30 -4.19 3.81 13.49
N LEU A 31 -3.43 3.65 12.39
CA LEU A 31 -2.10 3.01 12.43
C LEU A 31 -1.14 3.77 13.35
N ASP A 32 -1.03 5.10 13.17
CA ASP A 32 -0.16 5.95 13.99
C ASP A 32 -0.51 5.86 15.48
N THR A 33 -1.81 5.85 15.78
CA THR A 33 -2.32 5.76 17.15
C THR A 33 -1.94 4.41 17.78
N ALA A 34 -2.12 3.30 17.06
CA ALA A 34 -1.75 1.98 17.55
C ALA A 34 -0.23 1.84 17.73
N ILE A 35 0.57 2.36 16.79
CA ILE A 35 2.03 2.40 16.91
C ILE A 35 2.44 3.19 18.15
N LYS A 36 1.88 4.39 18.37
CA LYS A 36 2.17 5.22 19.54
C LYS A 36 1.84 4.52 20.86
N ALA A 37 0.76 3.73 20.90
CA ALA A 37 0.37 2.97 22.08
C ALA A 37 1.29 1.77 22.38
N SER A 38 2.04 1.28 21.38
CA SER A 38 2.82 0.04 21.47
C SER A 38 3.85 0.06 22.60
N THR A 39 4.54 1.18 22.83
CA THR A 39 5.54 1.30 23.90
C THR A 39 4.92 1.12 25.29
N ALA A 40 3.74 1.69 25.53
CA ALA A 40 3.06 1.54 26.82
C ALA A 40 2.59 0.10 27.04
N VAL A 41 2.11 -0.55 25.98
CA VAL A 41 1.72 -1.97 26.02
C VAL A 41 2.90 -2.88 26.32
N LEU A 42 4.06 -2.68 25.67
CA LEU A 42 5.27 -3.46 25.93
C LEU A 42 5.75 -3.28 27.38
N LYS A 43 5.73 -2.04 27.89
CA LYS A 43 6.13 -1.75 29.27
C LYS A 43 5.26 -2.43 30.32
N LYS A 44 3.96 -2.57 30.08
CA LYS A 44 3.07 -3.31 30.98
C LYS A 44 3.41 -4.79 31.04
N SER A 45 3.88 -5.36 29.92
CA SER A 45 4.32 -6.77 29.80
C SER A 45 3.27 -7.80 30.24
N ASP A 46 2.00 -7.42 30.37
CA ASP A 46 0.93 -8.35 30.70
C ASP A 46 0.36 -9.01 29.44
N LEU A 47 0.11 -10.32 29.51
CA LEU A 47 -0.29 -11.13 28.35
C LEU A 47 -1.61 -10.65 27.73
N ALA A 48 -2.53 -10.10 28.54
CA ALA A 48 -3.83 -9.63 28.06
C ALA A 48 -3.67 -8.40 27.18
N SER A 49 -2.94 -7.37 27.63
CA SER A 49 -2.65 -6.16 26.86
C SER A 49 -1.85 -6.49 25.59
N LEU A 50 -0.84 -7.36 25.68
CA LEU A 50 -0.04 -7.78 24.52
C LEU A 50 -0.91 -8.47 23.46
N ARG A 51 -1.80 -9.37 23.90
CA ARG A 51 -2.75 -10.07 23.01
C ARG A 51 -3.73 -9.09 22.38
N GLN A 52 -4.35 -8.22 23.17
CA GLN A 52 -5.31 -7.23 22.67
C GLN A 52 -4.67 -6.32 21.62
N HIS A 53 -3.47 -5.81 21.90
CA HIS A 53 -2.76 -4.93 20.97
C HIS A 53 -2.36 -5.66 19.69
N SER A 54 -1.89 -6.90 19.81
CA SER A 54 -1.58 -7.74 18.65
C SER A 54 -2.81 -8.00 17.77
N THR A 55 -3.98 -8.25 18.38
CA THR A 55 -5.24 -8.36 17.65
C THR A 55 -5.57 -7.06 16.91
N LYS A 56 -5.47 -5.90 17.59
CA LYS A 56 -5.71 -4.60 16.96
C LYS A 56 -4.78 -4.34 15.77
N MET A 57 -3.50 -4.65 15.89
CA MET A 57 -2.53 -4.50 14.78
C MET A 57 -2.88 -5.42 13.59
N ASN A 58 -3.32 -6.65 13.86
CA ASN A 58 -3.78 -7.56 12.80
C ASN A 58 -5.07 -7.07 12.12
N GLU A 59 -6.01 -6.53 12.89
CA GLU A 59 -7.23 -5.92 12.34
C GLU A 59 -6.90 -4.71 11.46
N LEU A 60 -5.95 -3.86 11.87
CA LEU A 60 -5.50 -2.71 11.08
C LEU A 60 -4.77 -3.14 9.79
N LYS A 61 -3.96 -4.20 9.85
CA LYS A 61 -3.38 -4.80 8.64
C LYS A 61 -4.49 -5.25 7.68
N LYS A 62 -5.49 -5.98 8.18
CA LYS A 62 -6.62 -6.48 7.38
C LYS A 62 -7.49 -5.34 6.83
N ALA A 63 -7.75 -4.31 7.62
CA ALA A 63 -8.46 -3.11 7.16
C ALA A 63 -7.74 -2.43 5.98
N GLY A 64 -6.41 -2.55 5.93
CA GLY A 64 -5.57 -2.09 4.82
C GLY A 64 -5.91 -2.73 3.47
N GLU A 65 -6.47 -3.96 3.46
CA GLU A 65 -6.81 -4.70 2.23
C GLU A 65 -7.87 -3.98 1.38
N LYS A 66 -8.66 -3.10 1.98
CA LYS A 66 -9.62 -2.23 1.25
C LYS A 66 -8.91 -1.30 0.25
N TYR A 67 -7.64 -0.99 0.49
CA TYR A 67 -6.84 -0.08 -0.35
C TYR A 67 -5.99 -0.79 -1.40
N GLY A 68 -6.01 -2.12 -1.43
CA GLY A 68 -5.23 -2.96 -2.32
C GLY A 68 -4.76 -4.23 -1.64
N THR A 69 -4.24 -5.14 -2.44
CA THR A 69 -3.58 -6.39 -2.02
C THR A 69 -2.08 -6.34 -2.26
N THR A 70 -1.60 -5.35 -3.01
CA THR A 70 -0.17 -5.11 -3.28
C THR A 70 0.18 -3.64 -3.10
N ALA A 71 1.48 -3.36 -2.93
CA ALA A 71 2.01 -1.99 -2.90
C ALA A 71 1.80 -1.21 -4.21
N PHE A 72 1.48 -1.91 -5.30
CA PHE A 72 1.40 -1.38 -6.66
C PHE A 72 -0.03 -1.07 -7.10
N ASP A 73 -1.02 -1.44 -6.29
CA ASP A 73 -2.43 -1.17 -6.59
C ASP A 73 -2.66 0.33 -6.48
N LEU A 74 -3.01 0.99 -7.59
CA LEU A 74 -3.16 2.44 -7.59
C LEU A 74 -4.59 2.84 -7.19
N PRO A 75 -4.77 3.97 -6.47
CA PRO A 75 -3.74 4.89 -5.99
C PRO A 75 -3.22 4.55 -4.56
N TYR A 76 -3.87 3.63 -3.85
CA TYR A 76 -3.72 3.46 -2.39
C TYR A 76 -3.02 2.17 -1.93
N GLY A 77 -2.37 1.41 -2.80
CA GLY A 77 -1.66 0.17 -2.44
C GLY A 77 -0.54 0.38 -1.43
N ARG A 78 -0.01 1.60 -1.36
CA ARG A 78 0.92 2.03 -0.29
C ARG A 78 0.26 2.12 1.08
N CYS A 79 -1.05 2.36 1.15
CA CYS A 79 -1.82 2.29 2.39
C CYS A 79 -1.92 0.85 2.90
N PHE A 80 -2.23 -0.11 2.03
CA PHE A 80 -2.15 -1.54 2.37
C PHE A 80 -0.77 -1.91 2.91
N SER A 81 0.28 -1.51 2.19
CA SER A 81 1.68 -1.78 2.60
C SER A 81 2.03 -1.15 3.94
N SER A 82 1.48 0.02 4.25
CA SER A 82 1.64 0.66 5.56
C SER A 82 1.06 -0.20 6.68
N GLY A 83 -0.14 -0.77 6.49
CA GLY A 83 -0.73 -1.69 7.46
C GLY A 83 0.11 -2.94 7.70
N VAL A 84 0.63 -3.55 6.62
CA VAL A 84 1.52 -4.72 6.71
C VAL A 84 2.79 -4.38 7.47
N MET A 85 3.46 -3.27 7.14
CA MET A 85 4.72 -2.88 7.78
C MET A 85 4.53 -2.42 9.23
N ALA A 86 3.39 -1.80 9.56
CA ALA A 86 3.04 -1.47 10.94
C ALA A 86 2.91 -2.73 11.81
N GLN A 87 2.21 -3.76 11.31
CA GLN A 87 2.04 -5.04 12.01
C GLN A 87 3.36 -5.81 12.12
N GLU A 88 4.18 -5.80 11.06
CA GLU A 88 5.52 -6.40 11.06
C GLU A 88 6.43 -5.73 12.09
N TRP A 89 6.42 -4.39 12.15
CA TRP A 89 7.15 -3.63 13.17
C TRP A 89 6.73 -4.02 14.59
N TRP A 90 5.41 -4.10 14.85
CA TRP A 90 4.90 -4.55 16.15
C TRP A 90 5.35 -5.99 16.48
N SER A 91 5.27 -6.91 15.51
CA SER A 91 5.70 -8.30 15.69
C SER A 91 7.19 -8.40 16.02
N ALA A 92 8.02 -7.60 15.36
CA ALA A 92 9.45 -7.53 15.62
C ALA A 92 9.74 -7.03 17.05
N GLN A 93 9.04 -5.97 17.48
CA GLN A 93 9.14 -5.44 18.84
C GLN A 93 8.74 -6.48 19.90
N LEU A 94 7.60 -7.15 19.70
CA LEU A 94 7.12 -8.19 20.61
C LEU A 94 8.12 -9.35 20.72
N THR A 95 8.65 -9.79 19.58
CA THR A 95 9.64 -10.88 19.53
C THR A 95 10.93 -10.47 20.24
N ALA A 96 11.42 -9.25 20.03
CA ALA A 96 12.60 -8.74 20.74
C ALA A 96 12.35 -8.67 22.25
N ALA A 97 11.19 -8.15 22.69
CA ALA A 97 10.83 -8.09 24.10
C ALA A 97 10.80 -9.49 24.75
N GLN A 98 10.25 -10.49 24.07
CA GLN A 98 10.24 -11.88 24.53
C GLN A 98 11.64 -12.51 24.59
N ASN A 99 12.60 -12.00 23.80
CA ASN A 99 13.99 -12.44 23.77
C ASN A 99 14.91 -11.54 24.61
N GLY A 100 14.40 -10.96 25.71
CA GLY A 100 15.21 -10.15 26.62
C GLY A 100 15.65 -8.80 26.02
N GLY A 101 14.90 -8.28 25.05
CA GLY A 101 15.20 -7.02 24.36
C GLY A 101 16.14 -7.17 23.15
N VAL A 102 16.50 -8.40 22.76
CA VAL A 102 17.41 -8.66 21.64
C VAL A 102 16.64 -9.06 20.38
N GLU A 103 16.92 -8.39 19.27
CA GLU A 103 16.38 -8.79 17.97
C GLU A 103 16.98 -10.12 17.51
N ARG A 104 16.12 -11.12 17.24
CA ARG A 104 16.56 -12.40 16.66
C ARG A 104 17.14 -12.22 15.25
N THR A 105 16.59 -11.28 14.49
CA THR A 105 17.12 -10.85 13.19
C THR A 105 17.52 -9.38 13.34
N PRO A 106 18.83 -9.06 13.43
CA PRO A 106 19.29 -7.69 13.64
C PRO A 106 18.73 -6.71 12.60
N GLY A 107 18.22 -5.57 13.06
CA GLY A 107 17.75 -4.48 12.19
C GLY A 107 16.35 -4.69 11.60
N ARG A 108 15.61 -5.74 12.01
CA ARG A 108 14.24 -5.98 11.56
C ARG A 108 13.29 -4.90 12.05
N ILE A 109 13.42 -4.47 13.30
CA ILE A 109 12.59 -3.40 13.87
C ILE A 109 12.80 -2.10 13.08
N ASP A 110 14.04 -1.69 12.88
CA ASP A 110 14.38 -0.45 12.15
C ASP A 110 13.96 -0.53 10.67
N SER A 111 14.19 -1.68 10.01
CA SER A 111 13.77 -1.89 8.62
C SER A 111 12.25 -1.80 8.46
N ALA A 112 11.48 -2.48 9.31
CA ALA A 112 10.02 -2.41 9.28
C ALA A 112 9.51 -1.00 9.57
N TRP A 113 10.17 -0.27 10.48
CA TRP A 113 9.85 1.12 10.78
C TRP A 113 10.07 2.05 9.58
N LYS A 114 11.24 1.96 8.93
CA LYS A 114 11.55 2.74 7.72
C LYS A 114 10.57 2.45 6.60
N GLN A 115 10.23 1.18 6.38
CA GLN A 115 9.26 0.79 5.38
C GLN A 115 7.85 1.29 5.71
N TYR A 116 7.44 1.23 6.98
CA TYR A 116 6.18 1.83 7.43
C TYR A 116 6.14 3.33 7.11
N GLN A 117 7.15 4.10 7.53
CA GLN A 117 7.19 5.54 7.30
C GLN A 117 7.15 5.91 5.80
N SER A 118 7.91 5.20 4.97
CA SER A 118 7.95 5.41 3.52
C SER A 118 6.59 5.12 2.88
N ASN A 119 5.98 3.97 3.18
CA ASN A 119 4.67 3.61 2.63
C ASN A 119 3.56 4.55 3.15
N ARG A 120 3.63 4.96 4.43
CA ARG A 120 2.70 5.90 5.05
C ARG A 120 2.73 7.25 4.34
N ALA A 121 3.93 7.76 4.04
CA ALA A 121 4.10 9.03 3.34
C ALA A 121 3.51 8.99 1.92
N GLU A 122 3.78 7.94 1.15
CA GLU A 122 3.22 7.79 -0.20
C GLU A 122 1.70 7.54 -0.19
N CYS A 123 1.18 6.81 0.81
CA CYS A 123 -0.25 6.65 1.03
C CYS A 123 -0.95 8.00 1.25
N LEU A 124 -0.45 8.83 2.17
CA LEU A 124 -1.02 10.15 2.45
C LEU A 124 -0.87 11.10 1.25
N LYS A 125 0.24 11.01 0.52
CA LYS A 125 0.42 11.78 -0.72
C LYS A 125 -0.66 11.45 -1.75
N ALA A 126 -1.02 10.18 -1.92
CA ALA A 126 -2.11 9.76 -2.79
C ALA A 126 -3.48 10.28 -2.32
N ALA A 127 -3.72 10.32 -1.00
CA ALA A 127 -4.93 10.92 -0.44
C ALA A 127 -4.99 12.43 -0.70
N HIS A 128 -3.91 13.16 -0.43
CA HIS A 128 -3.82 14.60 -0.67
C HIS A 128 -3.91 14.97 -2.15
N SER A 129 -3.55 14.07 -3.07
CA SER A 129 -3.80 14.24 -4.52
C SER A 129 -5.22 13.85 -4.96
N GLY A 130 -6.14 13.68 -4.01
CA GLY A 130 -7.54 13.37 -4.26
C GLY A 130 -7.79 11.94 -4.74
N GLY A 131 -6.92 10.98 -4.40
CA GLY A 131 -7.04 9.59 -4.87
C GLY A 131 -6.77 9.43 -6.35
N LYS A 132 -6.07 10.37 -6.98
CA LYS A 132 -5.67 10.26 -8.38
C LYS A 132 -4.34 9.53 -8.45
N ALA A 133 -4.29 8.45 -9.23
CA ALA A 133 -3.02 7.87 -9.63
C ALA A 133 -2.18 8.95 -10.35
N PRO A 134 -0.86 9.03 -10.14
CA PRO A 134 -0.02 9.94 -10.89
C PRO A 134 -0.21 9.65 -12.38
N GLY A 135 -0.77 10.62 -13.10
CA GLY A 135 -1.05 10.44 -14.51
C GLY A 135 0.25 10.20 -15.26
N THR A 136 0.29 9.21 -16.14
CA THR A 136 1.43 8.97 -17.02
C THR A 136 1.02 9.14 -18.48
N VAL A 137 2.00 9.44 -19.32
CA VAL A 137 1.91 9.48 -20.77
C VAL A 137 2.99 8.59 -21.36
N VAL A 138 2.63 7.85 -22.40
CA VAL A 138 3.59 7.07 -23.18
C VAL A 138 4.10 7.96 -24.31
N ILE A 139 5.40 8.13 -24.39
CA ILE A 139 6.09 8.88 -25.45
C ILE A 139 6.86 7.87 -26.29
N ALA A 140 6.43 7.64 -27.53
CA ALA A 140 7.16 6.79 -28.46
C ALA A 140 8.54 7.41 -28.75
N SER A 141 9.61 6.65 -28.54
CA SER A 141 10.98 7.08 -28.78
C SER A 141 11.93 5.89 -28.73
N ALA A 142 12.81 5.79 -29.73
CA ALA A 142 13.88 4.79 -29.76
C ALA A 142 15.16 5.25 -29.05
N SER A 143 15.19 6.49 -28.55
CA SER A 143 16.36 7.08 -27.89
C SER A 143 16.71 6.36 -26.60
N GLU A 144 18.01 6.15 -26.34
CA GLU A 144 18.49 5.62 -25.06
C GLU A 144 18.49 6.67 -23.94
N THR A 145 18.31 7.95 -24.29
CA THR A 145 18.20 9.06 -23.35
C THR A 145 16.72 9.37 -23.06
N PRO A 146 16.31 9.42 -21.78
CA PRO A 146 14.93 9.71 -21.41
C PRO A 146 14.52 11.15 -21.78
N PRO A 147 13.27 11.38 -22.24
CA PRO A 147 12.78 12.71 -22.61
C PRO A 147 12.79 13.71 -21.44
N ARG A 148 12.59 13.21 -20.22
CA ARG A 148 12.62 14.01 -18.98
C ARG A 148 12.86 13.12 -17.76
N LYS A 149 13.19 13.76 -16.64
CA LYS A 149 13.39 13.09 -15.34
C LYS A 149 12.12 12.33 -14.94
N GLY A 150 12.29 11.08 -14.50
CA GLY A 150 11.20 10.20 -14.06
C GLY A 150 10.52 9.39 -15.17
N CYS A 151 10.95 9.50 -16.42
CA CYS A 151 10.52 8.61 -17.49
C CYS A 151 11.14 7.21 -17.36
N LEU A 152 10.34 6.17 -17.47
CA LEU A 152 10.77 4.77 -17.48
C LEU A 152 10.79 4.23 -18.92
N LYS A 153 11.87 3.53 -19.29
CA LYS A 153 12.01 2.89 -20.60
C LYS A 153 10.97 1.78 -20.76
N VAL A 154 10.33 1.76 -21.92
CA VAL A 154 9.56 0.63 -22.42
C VAL A 154 10.44 -0.08 -23.43
N LEU A 155 10.80 -1.32 -23.13
CA LEU A 155 11.60 -2.17 -24.00
C LEU A 155 10.69 -2.95 -24.94
N GLY A 156 11.13 -3.10 -26.18
CA GLY A 156 10.44 -3.87 -27.21
C GLY A 156 11.35 -4.16 -28.40
N VAL A 157 10.76 -4.76 -29.43
CA VAL A 157 11.47 -5.03 -30.68
C VAL A 157 11.45 -3.77 -31.54
N ARG A 158 12.63 -3.30 -31.95
CA ARG A 158 12.82 -2.18 -32.85
C ARG A 158 12.59 -2.59 -34.31
N PRO A 159 12.41 -1.62 -35.23
CA PRO A 159 12.29 -1.92 -36.66
C PRO A 159 13.49 -2.67 -37.26
N ASP A 160 14.67 -2.56 -36.65
CA ASP A 160 15.89 -3.28 -37.04
C ASP A 160 15.96 -4.73 -36.51
N GLY A 161 14.91 -5.20 -35.83
CA GLY A 161 14.82 -6.53 -35.22
C GLY A 161 15.56 -6.68 -33.88
N THR A 162 16.23 -5.64 -33.40
CA THR A 162 16.92 -5.67 -32.10
C THR A 162 15.96 -5.36 -30.95
N VAL A 163 16.26 -5.85 -29.75
CA VAL A 163 15.53 -5.45 -28.54
C VAL A 163 16.15 -4.17 -28.00
N GLY A 164 15.34 -3.14 -27.81
CA GLY A 164 15.79 -1.87 -27.27
C GLY A 164 14.65 -0.99 -26.80
N THR A 165 14.95 0.26 -26.47
CA THR A 165 13.92 1.23 -26.09
C THR A 165 13.00 1.49 -27.29
N THR A 166 11.68 1.39 -27.08
CA THR A 166 10.65 1.69 -28.09
C THR A 166 9.75 2.85 -27.67
N ALA A 167 9.62 3.08 -26.36
CA ALA A 167 8.91 4.21 -25.79
C ALA A 167 9.40 4.53 -24.38
N TYR A 168 8.85 5.60 -23.81
CA TYR A 168 8.98 5.96 -22.41
C TYR A 168 7.63 6.17 -21.77
N THR A 169 7.41 5.59 -20.59
CA THR A 169 6.29 5.95 -19.70
C THR A 169 6.74 7.08 -18.79
N CYS A 170 6.19 8.27 -18.98
CA CYS A 170 6.60 9.48 -18.28
C CYS A 170 5.45 10.02 -17.40
N PRO A 171 5.75 10.66 -16.26
CA PRO A 171 4.75 11.44 -15.52
C PRO A 171 4.14 12.54 -16.40
N LYS A 172 2.83 12.76 -16.30
CA LYS A 172 2.14 13.93 -16.85
C LYS A 172 2.68 15.19 -16.15
N GLN A 173 2.94 16.22 -16.94
CA GLN A 173 3.30 17.55 -16.45
C GLN A 173 2.04 18.28 -15.98
#